data_AF-A0A967KWI5-F1
#
_entry.id   AF-A0A967KWI5-F1
#
_cell.length_a   1.000
_cell.length_b   1.000
_cell.length_c   1.000
_cell.angle_alpha   90.00
_cell.angle_beta   90.00
_cell.angle_gamma   90.00
#
_symmetry.space_group_name_H-M   'P 1'
#
loop_
_entity.id
_entity.type
_entity.pdbx_description
1 polymer ?
#
loop_
_entity_poly.entity_id
_entity_poly.type
_entity_poly.pdbx_seq_one_letter_code
_entity_poly.pdbx_strand_id
1 'polypeptide(L)'
;MRTIQPGTNNGIIYGAAWTTGKINGALSFDGSNDYVFVPHDTTLNITGDITISVWLYLNESPQTEAIVTKCVGSGNRNNPYDFMLTYSQLTLVRADASGSEHVYSDVKFPLGDWHHGLVRV
;
A
#
# COMPACT_ATOMS: atom_id res chain seq x y z
N MET A 1 -18.08 -20.76 3.51
CA MET A 1 -18.20 -19.64 2.54
C MET A 1 -18.09 -18.35 3.34
N ARG A 2 -16.99 -17.61 3.22
CA ARG A 2 -16.78 -16.35 3.98
C ARG A 2 -17.18 -15.20 3.06
N THR A 3 -18.28 -14.52 3.36
CA THR A 3 -18.75 -13.38 2.56
C THR A 3 -17.77 -12.23 2.73
N ILE A 4 -17.15 -11.79 1.63
CA ILE A 4 -16.38 -10.56 1.60
C ILE A 4 -17.41 -9.43 1.56
N GLN A 5 -17.53 -8.65 2.64
CA GLN A 5 -18.37 -7.46 2.64
C GLN A 5 -17.61 -6.36 1.89
N PRO A 6 -18.16 -5.79 0.80
CA PRO A 6 -17.56 -4.63 0.15
C PRO A 6 -17.54 -3.48 1.16
N GLY A 7 -16.37 -2.90 1.41
CA GLY A 7 -16.25 -1.69 2.21
C GLY A 7 -16.77 -0.46 1.46
N THR A 8 -17.01 0.64 2.19
CA THR A 8 -17.46 1.93 1.62
C THR A 8 -16.31 2.91 1.32
N ASN A 9 -15.07 2.52 1.61
CA ASN A 9 -13.86 3.32 1.47
C ASN A 9 -13.39 3.37 0.00
N ASN A 10 -14.14 4.07 -0.84
CA ASN A 10 -13.82 4.25 -2.25
C ASN A 10 -12.71 5.30 -2.44
N GLY A 11 -11.81 5.06 -3.40
CA GLY A 11 -10.74 5.97 -3.76
C GLY A 11 -11.08 6.87 -4.95
N ILE A 12 -10.45 8.04 -4.99
CA ILE A 12 -10.44 8.99 -6.11
C ILE A 12 -9.07 8.90 -6.76
N ILE A 13 -9.04 8.65 -8.07
CA ILE A 13 -7.79 8.52 -8.83
C ILE A 13 -7.29 9.90 -9.25
N TYR A 14 -6.00 10.18 -9.01
CA TYR A 14 -5.29 11.36 -9.47
C TYR A 14 -4.08 10.92 -10.30
N GLY A 15 -4.02 11.33 -11.58
CA GLY A 15 -2.91 11.05 -12.50
C GLY A 15 -2.86 9.62 -13.04
N ALA A 16 -3.04 8.62 -12.18
CA ALA A 16 -2.95 7.21 -12.55
C ALA A 16 -4.00 6.81 -13.61
N ALA A 17 -3.62 5.89 -14.49
CA ALA A 17 -4.47 5.41 -15.57
C ALA A 17 -4.80 3.91 -15.43
N TRP A 18 -6.00 3.52 -15.81
CA TRP A 18 -6.37 2.10 -15.90
C TRP A 18 -5.56 1.40 -17.00
N THR A 19 -5.08 0.20 -16.68
CA THR A 19 -4.33 -0.69 -17.57
C THR A 19 -4.75 -2.15 -17.38
N THR A 20 -4.23 -3.03 -18.22
CA THR A 20 -4.38 -4.48 -18.04
C THR A 20 -3.62 -4.90 -16.79
N GLY A 21 -4.35 -5.39 -15.79
CA GLY A 21 -3.80 -5.91 -14.55
C GLY A 21 -3.82 -7.43 -14.47
N LYS A 22 -3.31 -7.97 -13.36
CA LYS A 22 -3.37 -9.41 -13.09
C LYS A 22 -4.80 -9.95 -12.98
N ILE A 23 -5.72 -9.16 -12.39
CA ILE A 23 -7.12 -9.54 -12.14
C ILE A 23 -8.00 -8.33 -12.44
N ASN A 24 -8.86 -8.40 -13.45
CA ASN A 24 -9.87 -7.38 -13.78
C ASN A 24 -9.35 -5.93 -13.93
N GLY A 25 -8.08 -5.76 -14.30
CA GLY A 25 -7.45 -4.45 -14.48
C GLY A 25 -6.48 -4.07 -13.36
N ALA A 26 -5.74 -2.98 -13.58
CA ALA A 26 -4.86 -2.37 -12.60
C ALA A 26 -4.74 -0.86 -12.87
N LEU A 27 -4.14 -0.13 -11.93
CA LEU A 27 -3.71 1.24 -12.16
C LEU A 27 -2.21 1.26 -12.44
N SER A 28 -1.83 2.01 -13.48
CA SER A 28 -0.44 2.33 -13.80
C SER A 28 -0.09 3.67 -13.14
N PHE A 29 1.07 3.70 -12.48
CA PHE A 29 1.61 4.87 -11.80
C PHE A 29 2.93 5.26 -12.47
N ASP A 30 3.06 6.51 -12.93
CA ASP A 30 4.20 6.99 -13.72
C ASP A 30 5.37 7.56 -12.90
N GLY A 31 5.20 7.63 -11.58
CA GLY A 31 6.22 8.08 -10.62
C GLY A 31 6.29 9.60 -10.41
N SER A 32 5.46 10.40 -11.08
CA SER A 32 5.53 11.88 -10.97
C SER A 32 4.47 12.46 -10.03
N ASN A 33 3.18 12.11 -10.17
CA ASN A 33 2.10 12.67 -9.34
C ASN A 33 0.89 11.73 -9.18
N ASP A 34 1.11 10.42 -9.33
CA ASP A 34 0.02 9.45 -9.40
C ASP A 34 -0.32 8.86 -8.03
N TYR A 35 -1.59 8.93 -7.63
CA TYR A 35 -2.07 8.31 -6.40
C TYR A 35 -3.58 8.07 -6.42
N VAL A 36 -4.03 7.19 -5.52
CA VAL A 36 -5.44 7.04 -5.20
C VAL A 36 -5.68 7.64 -3.82
N PHE A 37 -6.50 8.68 -3.76
CA PHE A 37 -6.90 9.29 -2.50
C PHE A 37 -8.16 8.62 -1.97
N VAL A 38 -8.06 8.00 -0.81
CA VAL A 38 -9.23 7.51 -0.07
C VAL A 38 -9.57 8.54 1.01
N PRO A 39 -10.77 9.16 0.99
CA PRO A 39 -11.19 10.07 2.05
C PRO A 39 -11.10 9.40 3.43
N HIS A 40 -10.78 10.20 4.45
CA HIS A 40 -10.68 9.67 5.79
C HIS A 40 -12.01 9.08 6.26
N ASP A 41 -11.95 7.85 6.77
CA ASP A 41 -13.03 7.21 7.51
C ASP A 41 -12.45 6.56 8.78
N THR A 42 -13.21 6.59 9.87
CA THR A 42 -12.79 5.98 11.15
C THR A 42 -12.63 4.46 11.09
N THR A 43 -13.28 3.79 10.12
CA THR A 43 -13.09 2.35 9.85
C THR A 43 -11.68 2.00 9.38
N LEU A 44 -10.92 2.99 8.92
CA LEU A 44 -9.50 2.86 8.55
C LEU A 44 -8.56 3.14 9.73
N ASN A 45 -9.06 3.46 10.92
CA ASN A 45 -8.24 3.62 12.12
C ASN A 45 -8.01 2.24 12.77
N ILE A 46 -7.15 1.43 12.14
CA ILE A 46 -6.85 0.07 12.61
C ILE A 46 -5.92 0.15 13.82
N THR A 47 -6.35 -0.43 14.95
CA THR A 47 -5.60 -0.41 16.23
C THR A 47 -5.06 -1.77 16.66
N GLY A 48 -5.39 -2.84 15.92
CA GLY A 48 -4.90 -4.19 16.15
C GLY A 48 -4.19 -4.73 14.91
N ASP A 49 -4.17 -6.04 14.77
CA ASP A 49 -3.53 -6.69 13.62
C ASP A 49 -4.11 -6.21 12.29
N ILE A 50 -3.22 -5.91 11.36
CA ILE A 50 -3.55 -5.51 9.99
C ILE A 50 -2.90 -6.50 9.03
N THR A 51 -3.62 -6.85 7.97
CA THR A 51 -3.07 -7.59 6.83
C THR A 51 -3.34 -6.80 5.57
N ILE A 52 -2.31 -6.53 4.79
CA ILE A 52 -2.41 -5.85 3.50
C ILE A 52 -1.96 -6.83 2.43
N SER A 53 -2.75 -6.95 1.35
CA SER A 53 -2.47 -7.80 0.20
C SER A 53 -2.67 -7.04 -1.10
N VAL A 54 -1.72 -7.16 -2.02
CA VAL A 54 -1.72 -6.44 -3.30
C VAL A 54 -1.13 -7.29 -4.41
N TRP A 55 -1.55 -7.03 -5.65
CA TRP A 55 -0.81 -7.41 -6.84
C TRP A 55 0.01 -6.20 -7.31
N LEU A 56 1.30 -6.40 -7.52
CA LEU A 56 2.21 -5.35 -7.98
C LEU A 56 2.98 -5.83 -9.20
N TYR A 57 3.27 -4.89 -10.09
CA TYR A 57 4.19 -5.04 -11.21
C TYR A 57 5.18 -3.89 -11.12
N LEU A 58 6.47 -4.19 -10.96
CA LEU A 58 7.52 -3.18 -10.88
C LEU A 58 8.29 -3.12 -12.19
N ASN A 59 8.37 -1.93 -12.79
CA ASN A 59 9.17 -1.69 -14.00
C ASN A 59 10.65 -1.47 -13.66
N GLU A 60 10.93 -0.94 -12.47
CA GLU A 60 12.26 -0.62 -11.99
C GLU A 60 12.38 -0.87 -10.49
N SER A 61 13.62 -0.90 -9.98
CA SER A 61 13.90 -1.17 -8.57
C SER A 61 13.77 0.12 -7.75
N PRO A 62 12.75 0.25 -6.88
CA PRO A 62 12.58 1.48 -6.14
C PRO A 62 13.49 1.55 -4.93
N GLN A 63 13.93 2.77 -4.59
CA GLN A 63 14.59 3.04 -3.32
C GLN A 63 13.58 3.13 -2.18
N THR A 64 12.54 3.96 -2.33
CA THR A 64 11.43 4.06 -1.38
C THR A 64 10.17 4.53 -2.09
N GLU A 65 9.11 3.72 -2.05
CA GLU A 65 7.83 4.03 -2.71
C GLU A 65 6.65 3.58 -1.84
N ALA A 66 5.68 4.45 -1.63
CA ALA A 66 4.46 4.10 -0.90
C ALA A 66 3.50 3.29 -1.79
N ILE A 67 2.93 2.22 -1.25
CA ILE A 67 1.87 1.43 -1.90
C ILE A 67 0.52 1.76 -1.25
N VAL A 68 0.46 1.73 0.09
CA VAL A 68 -0.70 2.14 0.88
C VAL A 68 -0.20 2.95 2.07
N THR A 69 -0.72 4.16 2.25
CA THR A 69 -0.36 5.02 3.38
C THR A 69 -1.61 5.55 4.04
N LYS A 70 -1.68 5.44 5.38
CA LYS A 70 -2.65 6.19 6.17
C LYS A 70 -1.99 7.44 6.74
N CYS A 71 -2.26 8.60 6.15
CA CYS A 71 -1.75 9.85 6.66
C CYS A 71 -2.61 10.41 7.81
N VAL A 72 -1.97 11.19 8.69
CA VAL A 72 -2.60 11.96 9.78
C VAL A 72 -2.43 13.48 9.62
N GLY A 73 -1.90 13.93 8.47
CA GLY A 73 -1.66 15.33 8.13
C GLY A 73 -0.44 15.51 7.23
N SER A 74 -0.25 16.70 6.67
CA SER A 74 0.90 17.02 5.82
C SER A 74 2.16 17.21 6.65
N GLY A 75 3.18 16.36 6.45
CA GLY A 75 4.55 16.58 6.93
C GLY A 75 5.00 15.73 8.13
N ASN A 76 4.11 14.98 8.78
CA ASN A 76 4.48 14.10 9.90
C ASN A 76 4.74 12.68 9.39
N ARG A 77 5.94 12.14 9.67
CA ARG A 77 6.33 10.74 9.41
C ARG A 77 5.67 9.72 10.36
N ASN A 78 4.65 10.14 11.12
CA ASN A 78 3.98 9.32 12.12
C ASN A 78 2.64 8.80 11.57
N ASN A 79 2.68 8.23 10.37
CA ASN A 79 1.52 7.57 9.80
C ASN A 79 1.18 6.34 10.67
N PRO A 80 -0.09 6.11 11.04
CA PRO A 80 -0.50 4.94 11.81
C PRO A 80 -0.07 3.63 11.16
N TYR A 81 -0.13 3.56 9.84
CA TYR A 81 0.45 2.47 9.08
C TYR A 81 0.87 2.92 7.67
N ASP A 82 1.95 2.32 7.21
CA ASP A 82 2.45 2.44 5.84
C ASP A 82 2.81 1.06 5.31
N PHE A 83 2.40 0.78 4.07
CA PHE A 83 2.84 -0.36 3.29
C PHE A 83 3.56 0.16 2.07
N MET A 84 4.84 -0.17 1.95
CA MET A 84 5.75 0.48 1.02
C MET A 84 6.78 -0.50 0.48
N LEU A 85 7.52 -0.07 -0.54
CA LEU A 85 8.76 -0.69 -0.96
C LEU A 85 9.93 0.08 -0.35
N THR A 86 10.88 -0.61 0.27
CA THR A 86 12.14 -0.05 0.75
C THR A 86 13.28 -0.89 0.21
N TYR A 87 14.13 -0.32 -0.64
CA TYR A 87 15.17 -1.06 -1.38
C TYR A 87 14.63 -2.32 -2.08
N SER A 88 13.45 -2.18 -2.69
CA SER A 88 12.67 -3.24 -3.32
C SER A 88 12.15 -4.34 -2.39
N GLN A 89 12.25 -4.24 -1.07
CA GLN A 89 11.56 -5.14 -0.13
C GLN A 89 10.19 -4.57 0.22
N LEU A 90 9.17 -5.41 0.34
CA LEU A 90 7.89 -4.99 0.89
C LEU A 90 8.05 -4.75 2.38
N THR A 91 7.66 -3.57 2.83
CA THR A 91 7.75 -3.14 4.21
C THR A 91 6.36 -2.74 4.69
N LEU A 92 5.94 -3.29 5.83
CA LEU A 92 4.79 -2.83 6.58
C LEU A 92 5.28 -2.15 7.85
N VAL A 93 4.93 -0.89 8.01
CA VAL A 93 5.19 -0.08 9.20
C VAL A 93 3.87 0.14 9.92
N ARG A 94 3.85 -0.08 11.23
CA ARG A 94 2.77 0.37 12.12
C ARG A 94 3.36 1.29 13.16
N ALA A 95 2.71 2.42 13.44
CA ALA A 95 3.16 3.35 14.47
C ALA A 95 2.01 3.77 15.39
N ASP A 96 2.35 3.99 16.65
CA ASP A 96 1.47 4.57 17.65
C ASP A 96 2.25 5.57 18.54
N ALA A 97 1.66 5.99 19.65
CA ALA A 97 2.30 6.93 20.57
C ALA A 97 3.56 6.37 21.27
N SER A 98 3.77 5.05 21.24
CA SER A 98 4.87 4.36 21.89
C SER A 98 6.04 4.05 20.96
N GLY A 99 5.85 4.09 19.64
CA GLY A 99 6.91 3.88 18.65
C GLY A 99 6.38 3.32 17.34
N SER A 100 7.30 2.73 16.55
CA SER A 100 6.97 2.09 15.27
C SER A 100 7.53 0.67 15.18
N GLU A 101 6.74 -0.24 14.65
CA GLU A 101 7.11 -1.61 14.27
C GLU A 101 7.27 -1.70 12.74
N HIS A 102 8.29 -2.41 12.27
CA HIS A 102 8.62 -2.56 10.86
C HIS A 102 8.77 -4.04 10.52
N VAL A 103 8.01 -4.51 9.55
CA VAL A 103 8.08 -5.89 9.02
C VAL A 103 8.51 -5.81 7.56
N TYR A 104 9.61 -6.45 7.23
CA TYR A 104 10.15 -6.53 5.86
C TYR A 104 9.88 -7.90 5.25
N SER A 105 9.73 -7.96 3.94
CA SER A 105 9.78 -9.22 3.21
C SER A 105 11.21 -9.77 3.16
N ASP A 106 11.35 -11.09 3.28
CA ASP A 106 12.66 -11.76 3.24
C ASP A 106 13.36 -11.63 1.88
N VAL A 107 12.57 -11.40 0.83
CA VAL A 107 13.06 -11.27 -0.54
C VAL A 107 12.75 -9.89 -1.10
N LYS A 108 13.61 -9.44 -2.01
CA LYS A 108 13.30 -8.30 -2.87
C LYS A 108 12.20 -8.69 -3.85
N PHE A 109 11.28 -7.77 -4.06
CA PHE A 109 10.21 -7.90 -5.02
C PHE A 109 10.79 -7.90 -6.44
N PRO A 110 10.46 -8.88 -7.29
CA PRO A 110 11.03 -8.97 -8.63
C PRO A 110 10.47 -7.91 -9.56
N LEU A 111 11.22 -7.64 -10.64
CA LEU A 111 10.80 -6.73 -11.71
C LEU A 111 10.18 -7.49 -12.88
N GLY A 112 9.35 -6.81 -13.65
CA GLY A 112 8.91 -7.28 -14.97
C GLY A 112 7.87 -8.39 -14.96
N ASP A 113 7.27 -8.70 -13.81
CA ASP A 113 6.13 -9.62 -13.70
C ASP A 113 5.18 -9.22 -12.57
N TRP A 114 3.94 -9.70 -12.65
CA TRP A 114 2.92 -9.54 -11.62
C TRP A 114 3.18 -10.50 -10.47
N HIS A 115 3.40 -9.94 -9.28
CA HIS A 115 3.57 -10.71 -8.06
C HIS A 115 2.51 -10.33 -7.02
N HIS A 116 2.10 -11.31 -6.22
CA HIS A 116 1.18 -11.11 -5.10
C HIS A 116 1.98 -10.96 -3.81
N GLY A 117 1.92 -9.77 -3.22
CA GLY A 117 2.51 -9.47 -1.92
C GLY A 117 1.45 -9.50 -0.83
N LEU A 118 1.78 -10.10 0.31
CA LEU A 118 0.98 -10.03 1.53
C LEU A 118 1.90 -9.85 2.72
N VAL A 119 1.57 -8.92 3.61
CA VAL A 119 2.28 -8.70 4.88
C VAL A 119 1.26 -8.48 6.01
N ARG A 120 1.61 -8.95 7.21
CA ARG A 120 0.81 -8.80 8.43
C ARG A 120 1.68 -8.24 9.55
N VAL A 121 1.09 -7.40 10.40
CA VAL A 121 1.63 -6.92 11.68
C VAL A 121 0.51 -6.75 12.69
#